data_AF-A0A940BGL1-F1
#
_entry.id   AF-A0A940BGL1-F1
#
_cell.length_a   1.000
_cell.length_b   1.000
_cell.length_c   1.000
_cell.angle_alpha   90.00
_cell.angle_beta   90.00
_cell.angle_gamma   90.00
#
_symmetry.space_group_name_H-M   'P 1'
#
loop_
_entity.id
_entity.type
_entity.pdbx_description
1 polymer ?
#
loop_
_entity_poly.entity_id
_entity_poly.type
_entity_poly.pdbx_seq_one_letter_code
_entity_poly.pdbx_strand_id
1 'polypeptide(L)'
;MPDNKEKFEQLNKVIEELKDQPGALMPVMQQAQNIFGCVSLDVQKAIAEGLGVTLSEVYGVATFYSQFKLKPTGKYVISVCLGTACYVKGSQKILDR
;
A
#
# COMPACT_ATOMS: atom_id res chain seq x y z
N MET A 1 -5.35 -15.88 15.95
CA MET A 1 -4.49 -15.25 14.93
C MET A 1 -3.70 -14.12 15.59
N PRO A 2 -2.45 -14.38 16.03
CA PRO A 2 -1.66 -13.42 16.82
C PRO A 2 -0.88 -12.38 15.99
N ASP A 3 -0.70 -12.56 14.68
CA ASP A 3 0.18 -11.72 13.84
C ASP A 3 -0.28 -10.27 13.59
N ASN A 4 -1.58 -9.95 13.68
CA ASN A 4 -2.04 -8.60 13.37
C ASN A 4 -1.68 -7.59 14.46
N LYS A 5 -1.65 -8.02 15.73
CA LYS A 5 -1.51 -7.10 16.87
C LYS A 5 -0.16 -6.40 16.90
N GLU A 6 0.91 -7.16 16.64
CA GLU A 6 2.29 -6.66 16.59
C GLU A 6 2.51 -5.66 15.44
N LYS A 7 1.89 -5.93 14.28
CA LYS A 7 1.92 -5.06 13.11
C LYS A 7 1.20 -3.73 13.34
N PHE A 8 0.06 -3.75 14.03
CA PHE A 8 -0.65 -2.53 14.41
C PHE A 8 0.16 -1.72 15.43
N GLU A 9 0.89 -2.36 16.33
CA GLU A 9 1.80 -1.68 17.26
C GLU A 9 2.95 -0.97 16.52
N GLN A 10 3.54 -1.63 15.52
CA GLN A 10 4.55 -1.02 14.65
C GLN A 10 3.98 0.16 13.86
N LEU A 11 2.77 0.00 13.30
CA LEU A 11 2.09 1.09 12.60
C LEU A 11 1.85 2.30 13.50
N ASN A 12 1.43 2.07 14.75
CA ASN A 12 1.18 3.15 15.70
C ASN A 12 2.46 3.93 16.01
N LYS A 13 3.60 3.24 16.21
CA LYS A 13 4.90 3.91 16.39
C LYS A 13 5.24 4.81 15.20
N VAL A 14 5.07 4.30 13.98
CA VAL A 14 5.32 5.07 12.76
C VAL A 14 4.40 6.28 12.65
N ILE A 15 3.12 6.12 12.99
CA ILE A 15 2.17 7.24 13.03
C ILE A 15 2.64 8.28 14.05
N GLU A 16 3.07 7.87 15.24
CA GLU A 16 3.55 8.81 16.25
C GLU A 16 4.82 9.56 15.86
N GLU A 17 5.74 8.91 15.15
CA GLU A 17 6.96 9.55 14.64
C GLU A 17 6.66 10.54 13.51
N LEU A 18 5.63 10.27 12.70
CA LEU A 18 5.32 11.04 11.51
C LEU A 18 4.18 12.06 11.70
N LYS A 19 3.33 11.94 12.74
CA LYS A 19 2.12 12.77 12.94
C LYS A 19 2.40 14.28 12.96
N ASP A 20 3.61 14.68 13.35
CA ASP A 20 4.02 16.09 13.44
C ASP A 20 4.47 16.66 12.09
N GLN A 21 4.67 15.81 11.07
CA GLN A 21 5.13 16.24 9.76
C GLN A 21 3.97 16.64 8.84
N PRO A 22 4.09 17.77 8.12
CA PRO A 22 3.11 18.13 7.10
C PRO A 22 3.10 17.08 5.98
N GLY A 23 1.94 16.49 5.71
CA GLY A 23 1.78 15.45 4.68
C GLY A 23 2.10 14.02 5.15
N ALA A 24 2.08 13.76 6.46
CA ALA A 24 2.37 12.46 7.07
C ALA A 24 1.54 11.27 6.55
N LEU A 25 0.39 11.50 5.93
CA LEU A 25 -0.48 10.45 5.38
C LEU A 25 0.25 9.55 4.36
N MET A 26 1.00 10.15 3.45
CA MET A 26 1.77 9.44 2.41
C MET A 26 2.82 8.47 2.98
N PRO A 27 3.78 8.95 3.80
CA PRO A 27 4.81 8.08 4.37
C PRO A 27 4.23 7.04 5.34
N VAL A 28 3.18 7.39 6.11
CA VAL A 28 2.48 6.42 6.96
C VAL A 28 1.84 5.31 6.13
N MET A 29 1.15 5.63 5.02
CA MET A 29 0.57 4.63 4.14
C MET A 29 1.62 3.73 3.47
N GLN A 30 2.78 4.28 3.10
CA GLN A 30 3.89 3.49 2.57
C GLN A 30 4.43 2.50 3.60
N GLN A 31 4.62 2.95 4.84
CA GLN A 31 5.07 2.09 5.93
C GLN A 31 4.02 1.03 6.30
N ALA A 32 2.74 1.41 6.33
CA ALA A 32 1.65 0.47 6.53
C ALA A 32 1.63 -0.62 5.46
N GLN A 33 1.81 -0.24 4.20
CA GLN A 33 1.93 -1.21 3.11
C GLN A 33 3.16 -2.12 3.28
N ASN A 34 4.28 -1.62 3.81
CA ASN A 34 5.47 -2.41 4.05
C ASN A 34 5.25 -3.46 5.17
N ILE A 35 4.58 -3.06 6.25
CA ILE A 35 4.28 -3.92 7.41
C ILE A 35 3.21 -4.98 7.08
N PHE A 36 2.14 -4.58 6.41
CA PHE A 36 0.97 -5.43 6.15
C PHE A 36 0.96 -6.07 4.76
N GLY A 37 1.80 -5.60 3.82
CA GLY A 37 1.82 -6.02 2.41
C GLY A 37 0.65 -5.48 1.58
N CYS A 38 -0.44 -5.06 2.22
CA CYS A 38 -1.59 -4.42 1.60
C CYS A 38 -2.27 -3.46 2.59
N VAL A 39 -2.85 -2.39 2.05
CA VAL A 39 -3.55 -1.35 2.82
C VAL A 39 -5.05 -1.66 2.83
N SER A 40 -5.41 -2.66 3.63
CA SER A 40 -6.81 -3.07 3.84
C SER A 40 -7.62 -2.00 4.58
N LEU A 41 -8.95 -2.06 4.51
CA LEU A 41 -9.86 -1.11 5.18
C LEU A 41 -9.57 -0.92 6.69
N ASP A 42 -9.22 -2.00 7.38
CA ASP A 42 -8.83 -1.96 8.80
C ASP A 42 -7.58 -1.11 9.03
N VAL A 43 -6.57 -1.27 8.16
CA VAL A 43 -5.34 -0.49 8.20
C VAL A 43 -5.63 0.98 7.87
N GLN A 44 -6.50 1.25 6.89
CA GLN A 44 -6.90 2.62 6.55
C GLN A 44 -7.63 3.32 7.69
N LYS A 45 -8.50 2.60 8.42
CA LYS A 45 -9.15 3.13 9.63
C LYS A 45 -8.14 3.47 10.70
N ALA A 46 -7.20 2.56 11.01
CA ALA A 46 -6.17 2.81 12.00
C ALA A 46 -5.29 4.03 11.65
N ILE A 47 -4.94 4.19 10.37
CA ILE A 47 -4.22 5.37 9.86
C ILE A 47 -5.06 6.64 10.01
N ALA A 48 -6.33 6.59 9.64
CA ALA A 48 -7.24 7.73 9.74
C ALA A 48 -7.41 8.19 11.20
N GLU A 49 -7.63 7.25 12.12
CA GLU A 49 -7.74 7.51 13.56
C GLU A 49 -6.43 8.05 14.15
N GLY A 50 -5.28 7.49 13.75
CA GLY A 50 -3.98 7.89 14.28
C GLY A 50 -3.48 9.26 13.77
N LEU A 51 -3.83 9.64 12.54
CA LEU A 51 -3.48 10.94 11.94
C LEU A 51 -4.56 12.01 12.15
N GLY A 52 -5.75 11.64 12.64
CA GLY A 52 -6.88 12.55 12.78
C GLY A 52 -7.49 13.02 11.45
N VAL A 53 -7.35 12.22 10.39
CA VAL A 53 -7.89 12.52 9.05
C VAL A 53 -9.13 11.67 8.77
N THR A 54 -9.93 12.07 7.77
CA THR A 54 -11.13 11.29 7.44
C THR A 54 -10.76 10.01 6.67
N LEU A 55 -11.52 8.93 6.89
CA LEU A 55 -11.36 7.69 6.13
C LEU A 55 -11.47 7.94 4.61
N SER A 56 -12.34 8.87 4.21
CA SER A 56 -12.53 9.26 2.80
C SER A 56 -11.25 9.82 2.17
N GLU A 57 -10.48 10.62 2.91
CA GLU A 57 -9.19 11.13 2.43
C GLU A 57 -8.17 10.00 2.26
N VAL A 58 -8.06 9.12 3.26
CA VAL A 58 -7.15 7.96 3.19
C VAL A 58 -7.53 7.04 2.03
N TYR A 59 -8.83 6.76 1.86
CA TYR A 59 -9.35 5.93 0.78
C TYR A 59 -9.13 6.60 -0.59
N GLY A 60 -9.30 7.92 -0.66
CA GLY A 60 -8.97 8.72 -1.83
C GLY A 60 -7.52 8.56 -2.23
N VAL A 61 -6.57 8.71 -1.30
CA VAL A 61 -5.14 8.52 -1.56
C VAL A 61 -4.82 7.07 -1.94
N ALA A 62 -5.42 6.09 -1.26
CA ALA A 62 -5.22 4.66 -1.52
C ALA A 62 -5.69 4.24 -2.92
N THR A 63 -6.74 4.88 -3.43
CA THR A 63 -7.30 4.59 -4.76
C THR A 63 -6.67 5.46 -5.86
N PHE A 64 -6.24 6.67 -5.53
CA PHE A 64 -5.60 7.60 -6.46
C PHE A 64 -4.19 7.13 -6.85
N TYR A 65 -3.40 6.64 -5.90
CA TYR A 65 -2.05 6.16 -6.16
C TYR A 65 -2.04 4.65 -6.41
N SER A 66 -1.77 4.24 -7.65
CA SER A 66 -1.68 2.83 -8.07
C SER A 66 -0.55 2.05 -7.37
N GLN A 67 0.34 2.73 -6.65
CA GLN A 67 1.37 2.11 -5.81
C GLN A 67 0.76 1.41 -4.58
N PHE A 68 -0.41 1.85 -4.11
CA PHE A 68 -1.05 1.24 -2.95
C PHE A 68 -1.92 0.05 -3.35
N LYS A 69 -1.74 -1.05 -2.62
CA LYS A 69 -2.45 -2.30 -2.84
C LYS A 69 -3.56 -2.45 -1.81
N LEU A 70 -4.80 -2.26 -2.25
CA LEU A 70 -5.99 -2.41 -1.39
C LEU A 70 -6.34 -3.87 -1.08
N LYS A 71 -5.82 -4.81 -1.86
CA LYS A 71 -6.06 -6.25 -1.71
C LYS A 71 -4.74 -6.98 -1.52
N PRO A 72 -4.72 -8.07 -0.72
CA PRO A 72 -3.54 -8.91 -0.60
C PRO A 72 -3.16 -9.41 -2.00
N THR A 73 -1.97 -9.02 -2.46
CA THR A 73 -1.45 -9.58 -3.70
C THR A 73 -0.71 -10.86 -3.38
N GLY A 74 -0.79 -11.85 -4.27
CA GLY A 74 -0.05 -13.09 -4.12
C GLY A 74 1.45 -12.85 -3.92
N LYS A 75 2.15 -13.86 -3.36
CA LYS A 75 3.58 -13.85 -3.02
C LYS A 75 4.50 -13.29 -4.13
N TYR A 76 4.07 -13.36 -5.38
CA TYR A 76 4.80 -12.89 -6.55
C TYR A 76 3.96 -11.89 -7.35
N VAL A 77 4.52 -10.70 -7.56
CA VAL A 77 3.94 -9.65 -8.41
C VAL A 77 4.75 -9.63 -9.70
N ILE A 78 4.22 -10.20 -10.78
CA ILE A 78 4.88 -10.24 -12.09
C ILE A 78 4.25 -9.17 -12.97
N SER A 79 5.04 -8.15 -13.33
CA SER A 79 4.63 -7.10 -14.28
C SER A 79 5.35 -7.29 -15.60
N VAL A 80 4.61 -7.49 -16.69
CA VAL A 80 5.16 -7.63 -18.05
C VAL A 80 4.94 -6.35 -18.85
N CYS A 81 6.01 -5.83 -19.45
CA CYS A 81 5.94 -4.67 -20.32
C CYS A 81 5.24 -5.03 -21.66
N LEU A 82 4.13 -4.36 -21.96
CA LEU A 82 3.38 -4.48 -23.21
C LEU A 82 3.57 -3.29 -24.15
N GLY A 83 4.56 -2.42 -23.89
CA GLY A 83 4.91 -1.33 -24.80
C GLY A 83 5.44 -1.85 -26.14
N THR A 84 5.35 -1.05 -27.20
CA THR A 84 5.77 -1.42 -28.57
C THR A 84 7.21 -1.93 -28.64
N ALA A 85 8.13 -1.33 -27.90
CA ALA A 85 9.53 -1.79 -27.81
C ALA A 85 9.67 -3.20 -27.20
N CYS A 86 8.87 -3.51 -26.19
CA CYS A 86 8.84 -4.82 -25.52
C CYS A 86 8.12 -5.87 -26.37
N TYR A 87 7.06 -5.45 -27.07
CA TYR A 87 6.23 -6.28 -27.94
C TYR A 87 7.05 -6.85 -29.12
N VAL A 88 7.84 -6.01 -29.80
CA VAL A 88 8.73 -6.43 -30.91
C VAL A 88 9.82 -7.40 -30.43
N LYS A 89 10.28 -7.25 -29.18
CA LYS A 89 11.23 -8.19 -28.54
C LYS A 89 10.58 -9.50 -28.05
N GLY A 90 9.27 -9.66 -28.23
CA GLY A 90 8.57 -10.90 -27.89
C GLY A 90 8.05 -10.96 -26.45
N SER A 91 7.72 -9.82 -25.83
CA SER A 91 7.07 -9.82 -24.50
C SER A 91 5.74 -10.59 -24.48
N GLN A 92 5.06 -10.71 -25.62
CA GLN A 92 3.88 -11.56 -25.78
C GLN A 92 4.17 -13.04 -25.42
N LYS A 93 5.36 -13.56 -25.75
CA LYS A 93 5.75 -14.95 -25.46
C LYS A 93 5.99 -15.22 -23.98
N ILE A 94 6.25 -14.18 -23.21
CA ILE A 94 6.45 -14.27 -21.75
C ILE A 94 5.10 -14.30 -21.04
N LEU A 95 4.07 -13.67 -21.62
CA LEU A 95 2.71 -13.64 -21.06
C LEU A 95 1.91 -14.91 -21.36
N ASP A 96 2.17 -15.56 -22.51
CA ASP A 96 1.44 -16.76 -23.00
C ASP A 96 1.87 -18.08 -22.34
N ARG A 97 2.79 -18.03 -21.36
CA ARG A 97 3.44 -19.21 -20.77
C ARG A 97 3.07 -19.41 -19.30
#